data_AF-A0A8J4M0S9-F1
#
_entry.id   AF-A0A8J4M0S9-F1
#
_cell.length_a   1.000
_cell.length_b   1.000
_cell.length_c   1.000
_cell.angle_alpha   90.00
_cell.angle_beta   90.00
_cell.angle_gamma   90.00
#
_symmetry.space_group_name_H-M   'P 1'
#
loop_
_entity.id
_entity.type
_entity.pdbx_description
1 polymer ?
#
loop_
_entity_poly.entity_id
_entity_poly.type
_entity_poly.pdbx_seq_one_letter_code
_entity_poly.pdbx_strand_id
1 'polypeptide(L)' 'MSDKIELKTFPTSKVTALTMLYLEKQDLSDITPEELADKYSEVYIRINKRFSEQSRDAVSKWI' A
#
# COMPACT_ATOMS: atom_id res chain seq x y z
N MET A 1 -28.73 1.46 -16.40
CA MET A 1 -27.39 2.07 -16.32
C MET A 1 -26.84 1.70 -14.96
N SER A 2 -25.73 0.95 -14.91
CA SER A 2 -25.17 0.51 -13.63
C SER A 2 -24.20 1.57 -13.15
N ASP A 3 -24.67 2.48 -12.30
CA ASP A 3 -23.78 3.40 -11.59
C ASP A 3 -22.85 2.56 -10.70
N LYS A 4 -21.59 2.43 -11.12
CA LYS A 4 -20.53 1.92 -10.26
C LYS A 4 -20.34 2.95 -9.15
N ILE A 5 -20.99 2.70 -8.01
CA ILE A 5 -20.70 3.42 -6.78
C ILE A 5 -19.31 2.96 -6.32
N GLU A 6 -18.26 3.66 -6.77
CA GLU A 6 -16.93 3.51 -6.23
C GLU A 6 -16.90 4.15 -4.84
N LEU A 7 -17.25 3.37 -3.83
CA LEU A 7 -17.05 3.72 -2.44
C LEU A 7 -15.55 3.92 -2.23
N LYS A 8 -15.10 5.18 -2.28
CA LYS A 8 -13.76 5.61 -1.87
C LYS A 8 -13.64 5.49 -0.35
N THR A 9 -13.80 4.30 0.19
CA THR A 9 -13.48 4.01 1.58
C THR A 9 -11.98 4.04 1.71
N PHE A 10 -11.48 5.02 2.45
CA PHE A 10 -10.10 5.03 2.88
C PHE A 10 -9.93 3.95 3.96
N PRO A 11 -8.96 3.03 3.86
CA PRO A 11 -8.05 2.74 2.75
C PRO A 11 -8.68 1.87 1.63
N THR A 12 -8.38 2.21 0.37
CA THR A 12 -8.98 1.59 -0.84
C THR A 12 -8.39 0.22 -1.21
N SER A 13 -7.24 -0.14 -0.64
CA SER A 13 -6.57 -1.42 -0.90
C SER A 13 -5.83 -1.92 0.34
N LYS A 14 -5.59 -3.24 0.39
CA LYS A 14 -4.77 -3.85 1.45
C LYS A 14 -3.36 -3.26 1.52
N VAL A 15 -2.78 -2.90 0.37
CA VAL A 15 -1.46 -2.26 0.29
C VAL A 15 -1.50 -0.89 0.96
N THR A 16 -2.46 -0.05 0.57
CA THR A 16 -2.68 1.28 1.16
C THR A 16 -2.90 1.22 2.66
N ALA A 17 -3.74 0.29 3.13
CA ALA A 17 -4.00 0.09 4.56
C ALA A 17 -2.72 -0.25 5.34
N LEU A 18 -1.91 -1.16 4.82
CA LEU A 18 -0.65 -1.57 5.45
C LEU A 18 0.40 -0.45 5.39
N THR A 19 0.48 0.30 4.29
CA THR A 19 1.36 1.48 4.19
C THR A 19 1.02 2.49 5.26
N MET A 20 -0.26 2.87 5.40
CA MET A 20 -0.70 3.83 6.42
C MET A 20 -0.41 3.33 7.83
N LEU A 21 -0.75 2.08 8.13
CA LEU A 21 -0.49 1.46 9.44
C LEU A 21 1.01 1.42 9.78
N TYR A 22 1.86 1.21 8.79
CA TYR A 22 3.31 1.18 8.98
C TYR A 22 3.89 2.58 9.24
N LEU A 23 3.36 3.60 8.56
CA LEU A 23 3.78 4.99 8.77
C LEU A 23 3.27 5.55 10.09
N GLU A 24 2.03 5.24 10.47
CA GLU A 24 1.43 5.67 11.75
C GLU A 24 2.25 5.20 12.96
N LYS A 25 2.91 4.04 12.86
CA LYS A 25 3.76 3.49 13.92
C LYS A 25 5.16 4.10 13.95
N GLN A 26 5.49 5.01 13.05
CA GLN A 26 6.79 5.67 13.01
C GLN A 26 6.70 7.06 13.61
N ASP A 27 7.85 7.54 14.07
CA ASP A 27 7.99 8.94 14.40
C ASP A 27 8.06 9.75 13.10
N LEU A 28 7.06 10.60 12.88
CA LEU A 28 6.92 11.48 11.72
C LEU A 28 6.99 12.95 12.15
N SER A 29 7.42 13.24 13.38
CA SER A 29 7.37 14.59 13.96
C SER A 29 8.31 15.57 13.27
N ASP A 30 9.41 15.08 12.70
CA ASP A 30 10.48 15.89 12.11
C ASP A 30 10.54 15.82 10.57
N ILE A 31 9.55 15.22 9.91
CA ILE A 31 9.54 15.13 8.43
C ILE A 31 8.61 16.15 7.80
N THR A 32 8.99 16.67 6.63
CA THR A 32 8.12 17.57 5.87
C THR A 32 6.98 16.81 5.18
N PRO A 33 5.92 17.51 4.75
CA PRO A 33 4.84 16.89 3.97
C PRO A 33 5.33 16.21 2.68
N GLU A 34 6.34 16.77 2.03
CA GLU A 34 6.98 16.20 0.83
C GLU A 34 7.71 14.89 1.17
N GLU A 35 8.51 14.90 2.24
CA GLU A 35 9.21 13.71 2.71
C GLU A 35 8.24 12.60 3.15
N LEU A 36 7.10 12.98 3.75
CA LEU A 36 6.03 12.05 4.08
C LEU A 36 5.45 11.40 2.82
N ALA A 37 5.22 12.18 1.75
CA ALA A 37 4.69 11.66 0.49
C ALA A 37 5.68 10.70 -0.20
N ASP A 38 6.97 11.03 -0.18
CA ASP A 38 8.03 10.18 -0.69
C ASP A 38 8.13 8.88 0.10
N LYS A 39 8.09 8.97 1.43
CA LYS A 39 8.12 7.82 2.35
C LYS A 39 6.91 6.91 2.16
N TYR A 40 5.73 7.50 2.00
CA TYR A 40 4.52 6.74 1.68
C TYR A 40 4.68 5.97 0.36
N SER A 41 5.17 6.65 -0.68
CA SER A 41 5.37 6.05 -2.00
C SER A 41 6.38 4.90 -1.95
N GLU A 42 7.50 5.08 -1.23
CA GLU A 42 8.52 4.04 -1.05
C GLU A 42 7.92 2.80 -0.36
N VAL A 43 7.27 2.98 0.79
CA VAL A 43 6.68 1.89 1.55
C VAL A 43 5.60 1.18 0.74
N TYR A 44 4.74 1.94 0.06
CA TYR A 44 3.70 1.40 -0.82
C TYR A 44 4.30 0.50 -1.92
N ILE A 45 5.34 0.97 -2.62
CA ILE A 45 6.01 0.21 -3.67
C ILE A 45 6.59 -1.10 -3.11
N ARG A 46 7.22 -1.04 -1.93
CA ARG A 46 7.84 -2.22 -1.29
C ARG A 46 6.80 -3.26 -0.90
N ILE A 47 5.69 -2.85 -0.29
CA ILE A 47 4.59 -3.74 0.08
C ILE A 47 3.94 -4.33 -1.17
N ASN A 48 3.65 -3.51 -2.17
CA ASN A 48 3.05 -3.96 -3.43
C ASN A 48 3.94 -4.97 -4.16
N LYS A 49 5.25 -4.71 -4.22
CA LYS A 49 6.23 -5.64 -4.78
C LYS A 49 6.20 -6.97 -4.04
N ARG A 50 6.17 -6.96 -2.71
CA ARG A 50 6.13 -8.19 -1.91
C ARG A 50 4.87 -9.01 -2.16
N PHE A 51 3.70 -8.40 -2.33
CA PHE A 51 2.48 -9.11 -2.71
C PHE A 51 2.55 -9.68 -4.13
N SER A 52 3.17 -8.94 -5.06
CA SER A 52 3.36 -9.40 -6.43
C SER A 52 4.28 -10.62 -6.50
N GLU A 53 5.38 -10.61 -5.74
CA GLU A 53 6.29 -11.76 -5.61
C GLU A 53 5.59 -12.97 -5.00
N GLN A 54 4.87 -12.80 -3.88
CA GLN A 54 4.10 -13.89 -3.27
C GLN A 54 3.09 -14.52 -4.24
N SER A 55 2.45 -13.69 -5.07
CA SER A 55 1.51 -14.17 -6.08
C SER A 55 2.22 -15.00 -7.17
N ARG A 56 3.43 -14.58 -7.59
CA ARG A 56 4.25 -15.31 -8.56
C ARG A 56 4.78 -16.62 -7.97
N ASP A 57 5.25 -16.60 -6.73
CA ASP A 57 5.73 -17.80 -6.02
C ASP A 57 4.58 -18.80 -5.81
N ALA A 58 3.39 -18.30 -5.47
CA ALA A 58 2.20 -19.13 -5.35
C ALA A 58 1.87 -19.81 -6.68
N VAL A 59 1.89 -19.08 -7.80
CA VAL A 59 1.67 -19.65 -9.13
C VAL A 59 2.77 -20.67 -9.48
N SER A 60 4.04 -20.33 -9.24
CA SER A 60 5.19 -21.21 -9.51
C SER A 60 5.17 -22.52 -8.70
N LYS A 61 4.47 -22.57 -7.57
CA LYS A 61 4.36 -23.77 -6.73
C LYS A 61 3.37 -24.81 -7.29
N TRP A 62 2.50 -24.43 -8.22
CA TRP A 62 1.43 -25.29 -8.77
C TRP A 62 1.65 -25.71 -10.23
N ILE A 63 2.79 -25.36 -10.82
CA ILE A 63 3.24 -25.77 -12.16
C ILE A 63 4.48 -26.63 -12.03
#